data_AF-A0A2N7XVZ8-F1
#
_entry.id   AF-A0A2N7XVZ8-F1
#
_cell.length_a   1.000
_cell.length_b   1.000
_cell.length_c   1.000
_cell.angle_alpha   90.00
_cell.angle_beta   90.00
_cell.angle_gamma   90.00
#
_symmetry.space_group_name_H-M   'P 1'
#
loop_
_entity.id
_entity.type
_entity.pdbx_description
1 polymer ?
#
loop_
_entity_poly.entity_id
_entity_poly.type
_entity_poly.pdbx_seq_one_letter_code
_entity_poly.pdbx_strand_id
1 'polypeptide(L)'
;MTTSTAKNEVIGLCIAIEAIGDILNHALMEICGKEEHLKDVTVLFHSRIHQQLFLIRLLDFAKETGDFGLTGVKGSCLDVIASACETKTFDTNNSICALKDATEKLQQWLNTPATLKLWIPTLNIEAELEVTRLYLLYISGNEAKHNISRLTGLTKNIQKMLGDHGHIVPLEQIPLALDDFAEHLTEHFFVYYSTWLAELLNNLRWGLQEYLNPIFKHCYKSAPELGELAYRYDYPISMDSDISKSWFWRIMNNIRTGPYYEKFSASEYLKMEEI
;
A
#
# COMPACT_ATOMS: atom_id res chain seq x y z
N MET A 1 20.29 -3.65 21.82
CA MET A 1 19.55 -4.10 20.62
C MET A 1 19.49 -5.61 20.63
N THR A 2 18.33 -6.22 20.40
CA THR A 2 18.23 -7.68 20.27
C THR A 2 18.34 -8.06 18.79
N THR A 3 19.05 -9.16 18.49
CA THR A 3 19.16 -9.70 17.12
C THR A 3 17.79 -10.00 16.51
N SER A 4 16.80 -10.34 17.34
CA SER A 4 15.41 -10.58 16.96
C SER A 4 14.72 -9.35 16.33
N THR A 5 14.87 -8.15 16.91
CA THR A 5 14.22 -6.95 16.37
C THR A 5 14.74 -6.59 14.99
N ALA A 6 16.08 -6.61 14.80
CA ALA A 6 16.69 -6.33 13.51
C ALA A 6 16.26 -7.32 12.42
N LYS A 7 16.18 -8.61 12.77
CA LYS A 7 15.74 -9.67 11.86
C LYS A 7 14.29 -9.45 11.42
N ASN A 8 13.39 -9.21 12.36
CA ASN A 8 11.96 -9.03 12.08
C ASN A 8 11.74 -7.78 11.22
N GLU A 9 12.46 -6.69 11.50
CA GLU A 9 12.42 -5.48 10.69
C GLU A 9 12.87 -5.74 9.24
N VAL A 10 13.98 -6.48 9.03
CA VAL A 10 14.44 -6.86 7.68
C VAL A 10 13.37 -7.66 6.92
N ILE A 11 12.78 -8.67 7.58
CA ILE A 11 11.76 -9.52 6.96
C ILE A 11 10.53 -8.68 6.60
N GLY A 12 10.04 -7.90 7.56
CA GLY A 12 8.86 -7.06 7.40
C GLY A 12 9.03 -6.01 6.29
N LEU A 13 10.16 -5.29 6.28
CA LEU A 13 10.45 -4.30 5.24
C LEU A 13 10.64 -4.95 3.87
N CYS A 14 11.20 -6.16 3.79
CA CYS A 14 11.32 -6.90 2.53
C CYS A 14 9.93 -7.21 1.95
N ILE A 15 9.02 -7.73 2.78
CA ILE A 15 7.64 -8.04 2.39
C ILE A 15 6.92 -6.77 1.94
N ALA A 16 7.05 -5.68 2.70
CA ALA A 16 6.38 -4.43 2.39
C ALA A 16 6.91 -3.79 1.09
N ILE A 17 8.22 -3.82 0.86
CA ILE A 17 8.85 -3.39 -0.40
C ILE A 17 8.28 -4.13 -1.60
N GLU A 18 8.17 -5.45 -1.50
CA GLU A 18 7.69 -6.30 -2.58
C GLU A 18 6.20 -6.09 -2.83
N ALA A 19 5.40 -5.98 -1.75
CA ALA A 19 3.99 -5.66 -1.85
C ALA A 19 3.76 -4.30 -2.54
N ILE A 20 4.54 -3.26 -2.21
CA ILE A 20 4.45 -1.96 -2.91
C ILE A 20 4.84 -2.11 -4.38
N GLY A 21 5.86 -2.91 -4.71
CA GLY A 21 6.25 -3.20 -6.10
C GLY A 21 5.18 -3.96 -6.89
N ASP A 22 4.38 -4.78 -6.23
CA ASP A 22 3.22 -5.44 -6.84
C ASP A 22 2.05 -4.47 -7.02
N ILE A 23 1.86 -3.49 -6.14
CA ILE A 23 0.83 -2.45 -6.30
C ILE A 23 1.22 -1.44 -7.38
N LEU A 24 2.45 -0.94 -7.35
CA LEU A 24 2.98 0.05 -8.28
C LEU A 24 3.86 -0.62 -9.32
N ASN A 25 3.23 -1.19 -10.35
CA ASN A 25 3.92 -1.93 -11.40
C ASN A 25 3.53 -1.41 -12.79
N HIS A 26 4.50 -1.36 -13.71
CA HIS A 26 4.28 -1.03 -15.13
C HIS A 26 3.33 -2.01 -15.83
N ALA A 27 3.02 -3.17 -15.24
CA ALA A 27 1.99 -4.08 -15.73
C ALA A 27 0.57 -3.62 -15.40
N LEU A 28 0.37 -2.81 -14.37
CA LEU A 28 -0.96 -2.38 -13.92
C LEU A 28 -1.37 -1.03 -14.48
N MET A 29 -0.42 -0.12 -14.62
CA MET A 29 -0.69 1.28 -14.90
C MET A 29 0.44 1.95 -15.69
N GLU A 30 0.12 3.08 -16.29
CA GLU A 30 1.05 4.02 -16.91
C GLU A 30 0.97 5.37 -16.21
N ILE A 31 2.08 6.10 -16.24
CA ILE A 31 2.16 7.47 -15.73
C ILE A 31 2.23 8.41 -16.93
N CYS A 32 1.20 9.24 -17.11
CA CYS A 32 1.11 10.22 -18.17
C CYS A 32 1.37 11.63 -17.63
N GLY A 33 2.28 12.38 -18.24
CA GLY A 33 2.57 13.76 -17.83
C GLY A 33 3.64 14.40 -18.71
N LYS A 34 3.87 15.72 -18.56
CA LYS A 34 4.92 16.42 -19.31
C LYS A 34 6.29 15.97 -18.81
N GLU A 35 7.11 15.46 -19.74
CA GLU A 35 8.41 14.83 -19.50
C GLU A 35 9.39 15.68 -18.69
N GLU A 36 9.28 17.02 -18.74
CA GLU A 36 10.35 17.86 -18.18
C GLU A 36 10.47 17.79 -16.65
N HIS A 37 9.43 17.45 -15.88
CA HIS A 37 9.53 17.53 -14.40
C HIS A 37 8.75 16.49 -13.57
N LEU A 38 8.07 15.50 -14.17
CA LEU A 38 7.22 14.51 -13.44
C LEU A 38 6.27 15.16 -12.41
N LYS A 39 5.84 16.39 -12.68
CA LYS A 39 4.83 17.13 -11.93
C LYS A 39 3.52 17.13 -12.69
N ASP A 40 2.42 17.24 -11.96
CA ASP A 40 1.06 17.23 -12.50
C ASP A 40 0.80 15.99 -13.39
N VAL A 41 1.25 14.83 -12.95
CA VAL A 41 1.04 13.58 -13.68
C VAL A 41 -0.37 13.03 -13.42
N THR A 42 -0.81 12.15 -14.31
CA THR A 42 -2.02 11.33 -14.19
C THR A 42 -1.63 9.87 -14.29
N VAL A 43 -2.17 9.03 -13.42
CA VAL A 43 -2.02 7.57 -13.49
C VAL A 43 -3.22 6.99 -14.20
N LEU A 44 -2.97 6.16 -15.21
CA LEU A 44 -3.99 5.46 -15.96
C LEU A 44 -3.79 3.95 -15.83
N PHE A 45 -4.84 3.23 -15.44
CA PHE A 45 -4.82 1.77 -15.43
C PHE A 45 -5.08 1.23 -16.85
N HIS A 46 -4.43 0.13 -17.22
CA HIS A 46 -4.63 -0.48 -18.55
C HIS A 46 -6.06 -0.99 -18.77
N SER A 47 -6.75 -1.37 -17.71
CA SER A 47 -8.17 -1.75 -17.76
C SER A 47 -8.78 -1.76 -16.35
N ARG A 48 -10.11 -1.91 -16.28
CA ARG A 48 -10.85 -2.10 -15.01
C ARG A 48 -10.31 -3.26 -14.17
N ILE A 49 -9.86 -4.35 -14.79
CA ILE A 49 -9.30 -5.51 -14.08
C ILE A 49 -7.97 -5.14 -13.41
N HIS A 50 -7.13 -4.33 -14.07
CA HIS A 50 -5.86 -3.86 -13.48
C HIS A 50 -6.11 -2.90 -12.31
N GLN A 51 -7.13 -2.03 -12.43
CA GLN A 51 -7.57 -1.17 -11.33
C GLN A 51 -8.09 -1.98 -10.13
N GLN A 52 -8.94 -2.99 -10.37
CA GLN A 52 -9.41 -3.89 -9.32
C GLN A 52 -8.25 -4.60 -8.63
N LEU A 53 -7.29 -5.12 -9.40
CA LEU A 53 -6.09 -5.76 -8.84
C LEU A 53 -5.25 -4.79 -8.00
N PHE A 54 -5.12 -3.53 -8.42
CA PHE A 54 -4.49 -2.48 -7.62
C PHE A 54 -5.20 -2.29 -6.28
N LEU A 55 -6.54 -2.16 -6.27
CA LEU A 55 -7.33 -1.98 -5.05
C LEU A 55 -7.25 -3.20 -4.12
N ILE A 56 -7.27 -4.42 -4.66
CA ILE A 56 -7.10 -5.66 -3.89
C ILE A 56 -5.73 -5.66 -3.20
N ARG A 57 -4.66 -5.38 -3.95
CA ARG A 57 -3.29 -5.39 -3.41
C ARG A 57 -3.08 -4.26 -2.39
N LEU A 58 -3.67 -3.09 -2.63
CA LEU A 58 -3.64 -1.97 -1.70
C LEU A 58 -4.38 -2.29 -0.40
N LEU A 59 -5.55 -2.93 -0.47
CA LEU A 59 -6.27 -3.41 0.71
C LEU A 59 -5.44 -4.43 1.51
N ASP A 60 -4.87 -5.42 0.81
CA ASP A 60 -4.01 -6.44 1.42
C ASP A 60 -2.80 -5.81 2.13
N PHE A 61 -2.23 -4.76 1.54
CA PHE A 61 -1.10 -4.02 2.10
C PHE A 61 -1.46 -3.16 3.31
N ALA A 62 -2.59 -2.44 3.25
CA ALA A 62 -2.96 -1.40 4.21
C ALA A 62 -3.80 -1.89 5.39
N LYS A 63 -4.47 -3.04 5.27
CA LYS A 63 -5.43 -3.52 6.28
C LYS A 63 -5.30 -4.98 6.65
N GLU A 64 -5.09 -5.86 5.66
CA GLU A 64 -5.06 -7.29 5.94
C GLU A 64 -3.85 -7.67 6.79
N THR A 65 -4.07 -8.52 7.79
CA THR A 65 -3.04 -8.83 8.78
C THR A 65 -2.13 -9.95 8.30
N GLY A 66 -0.81 -9.72 8.41
CA GLY A 66 0.21 -10.73 8.14
C GLY A 66 0.47 -11.67 9.33
N ASP A 67 1.35 -12.64 9.14
CA ASP A 67 1.79 -13.52 10.22
C ASP A 67 2.73 -12.80 11.19
N PHE A 68 2.26 -12.60 12.43
CA PHE A 68 3.05 -12.01 13.53
C PHE A 68 4.36 -12.77 13.79
N GLY A 69 4.36 -14.09 13.66
CA GLY A 69 5.56 -14.90 13.85
C GLY A 69 6.66 -14.60 12.83
N LEU A 70 6.28 -14.06 11.67
CA LEU A 70 7.20 -13.72 10.59
C LEU A 70 7.70 -12.26 10.68
N THR A 71 6.81 -11.31 10.91
CA THR A 71 7.13 -9.87 10.88
C THR A 71 7.42 -9.28 12.26
N GLY A 72 7.02 -9.96 13.34
CA GLY A 72 7.07 -9.42 14.70
C GLY A 72 6.04 -8.31 14.98
N VAL A 73 5.15 -8.02 14.03
CA VAL A 73 4.12 -6.96 14.14
C VAL A 73 2.74 -7.57 13.92
N LYS A 74 1.81 -7.28 14.83
CA LYS A 74 0.40 -7.67 14.67
C LYS A 74 -0.28 -6.59 13.86
N GLY A 75 -0.37 -6.78 12.54
CA GLY A 75 -1.03 -5.82 11.66
C GLY A 75 -0.70 -6.05 10.19
N SER A 76 -0.99 -5.03 9.42
CA SER A 76 -0.77 -4.96 7.98
C SER A 76 0.69 -4.67 7.62
N CYS A 77 1.02 -4.70 6.33
CA CYS A 77 2.34 -4.28 5.85
C CYS A 77 2.60 -2.79 6.15
N LEU A 78 1.56 -1.96 6.11
CA LEU A 78 1.67 -0.55 6.51
C LEU A 78 2.03 -0.42 8.00
N ASP A 79 1.46 -1.25 8.87
CA ASP A 79 1.79 -1.26 10.30
C ASP A 79 3.23 -1.74 10.55
N VAL A 80 3.72 -2.68 9.73
CA VAL A 80 5.13 -3.13 9.75
C VAL A 80 6.08 -1.97 9.43
N ILE A 81 5.77 -1.17 8.41
CA ILE A 81 6.58 0.02 8.08
C ILE A 81 6.50 1.06 9.21
N ALA A 82 5.30 1.31 9.76
CA ALA A 82 5.13 2.23 10.87
C ALA A 82 5.94 1.79 12.10
N SER A 83 5.95 0.48 12.41
CA SER A 83 6.79 -0.08 13.46
C SER A 83 8.28 0.14 13.17
N ALA A 84 8.73 -0.03 11.93
CA ALA A 84 10.12 0.22 11.53
C ALA A 84 10.51 1.70 11.67
N CYS A 85 9.57 2.63 11.45
CA CYS A 85 9.77 4.06 11.68
C CYS A 85 10.01 4.43 13.14
N GLU A 86 9.57 3.57 14.07
CA GLU A 86 9.78 3.75 15.51
C GLU A 86 11.00 2.97 16.02
N THR A 87 11.25 1.75 15.54
CA THR A 87 12.43 0.96 15.93
C THR A 87 13.73 1.47 15.32
N LYS A 88 13.69 1.94 14.07
CA LYS A 88 14.79 2.62 13.36
C LYS A 88 16.10 1.82 13.35
N THR A 89 16.03 0.49 13.22
CA THR A 89 17.22 -0.36 13.42
C THR A 89 18.36 -0.06 12.44
N PHE A 90 18.03 0.36 11.22
CA PHE A 90 19.00 0.64 10.16
C PHE A 90 19.22 2.13 9.93
N ASP A 91 18.70 3.00 10.81
CA ASP A 91 18.77 4.44 10.59
C ASP A 91 20.22 4.95 10.69
N THR A 92 20.67 5.61 9.63
CA THR A 92 21.99 6.23 9.56
C THR A 92 21.82 7.67 9.09
N ASN A 93 22.30 8.63 9.88
CA ASN A 93 22.20 10.07 9.56
C ASN A 93 20.76 10.53 9.24
N ASN A 94 19.76 10.06 10.00
CA ASN A 94 18.34 10.36 9.82
C ASN A 94 17.77 9.94 8.44
N SER A 95 18.32 8.90 7.84
CA SER A 95 17.78 8.25 6.64
C SER A 95 16.31 7.83 6.74
N ILE A 96 15.79 7.63 7.96
CA ILE A 96 14.39 7.25 8.20
C ILE A 96 13.39 8.37 7.88
N CYS A 97 13.80 9.64 7.85
CA CYS A 97 12.87 10.78 7.80
C CYS A 97 11.88 10.72 6.64
N ALA A 98 12.34 10.39 5.42
CA ALA A 98 11.46 10.29 4.26
C ALA A 98 10.46 9.13 4.37
N LEU A 99 10.88 7.99 4.94
CA LEU A 99 9.98 6.85 5.18
C LEU A 99 8.91 7.20 6.21
N LYS A 100 9.29 7.88 7.29
CA LYS A 100 8.36 8.30 8.34
C LYS A 100 7.30 9.26 7.79
N ASP A 101 7.71 10.31 7.09
CA ASP A 101 6.80 11.30 6.47
C ASP A 101 5.85 10.63 5.45
N ALA A 102 6.36 9.76 4.59
CA ALA A 102 5.53 9.04 3.62
C ALA A 102 4.52 8.10 4.29
N THR A 103 4.93 7.41 5.37
CA THR A 103 4.06 6.51 6.14
C THR A 103 2.94 7.28 6.81
N GLU A 104 3.27 8.39 7.48
CA GLU A 104 2.30 9.25 8.15
C GLU A 104 1.29 9.83 7.16
N LYS A 105 1.74 10.30 5.98
CA LYS A 105 0.85 10.83 4.93
C LYS A 105 -0.12 9.79 4.39
N LEU A 106 0.34 8.56 4.12
CA LEU A 106 -0.54 7.49 3.65
C LEU A 106 -1.54 7.08 4.74
N GLN A 107 -1.08 6.94 5.99
CA GLN A 107 -1.97 6.62 7.12
C GLN A 107 -3.00 7.73 7.34
N GLN A 108 -2.60 8.99 7.26
CA GLN A 108 -3.51 10.13 7.36
C GLN A 108 -4.55 10.07 6.25
N TRP A 109 -4.12 9.92 4.99
CA TRP A 109 -5.04 9.85 3.85
C TRP A 109 -6.08 8.73 4.00
N LEU A 110 -5.65 7.53 4.42
CA LEU A 110 -6.52 6.37 4.62
C LEU A 110 -7.52 6.57 5.77
N ASN A 111 -7.11 7.25 6.84
CA ASN A 111 -7.94 7.41 8.04
C ASN A 111 -8.81 8.67 8.02
N THR A 112 -8.56 9.62 7.12
CA THR A 112 -9.44 10.78 6.91
C THR A 112 -10.83 10.31 6.44
N PRO A 113 -11.92 10.78 7.09
CA PRO A 113 -13.28 10.60 6.59
C PRO A 113 -13.47 11.25 5.22
N ALA A 114 -14.27 10.61 4.36
CA ALA A 114 -14.75 11.18 3.11
C ALA A 114 -16.28 11.09 3.09
N THR A 115 -16.90 12.14 2.59
CA THR A 115 -18.34 12.15 2.30
C THR A 115 -18.55 11.51 0.94
N LEU A 116 -19.34 10.44 0.90
CA LEU A 116 -19.70 9.70 -0.31
C LEU A 116 -21.20 9.88 -0.57
N LYS A 117 -21.54 10.56 -1.66
CA LYS A 117 -22.91 10.67 -2.16
C LYS A 117 -23.18 9.56 -3.16
N LEU A 118 -24.02 8.61 -2.78
CA LEU A 118 -24.24 7.37 -3.51
C LEU A 118 -25.73 7.17 -3.81
N TRP A 119 -26.04 6.92 -5.07
CA TRP A 119 -27.32 6.36 -5.48
C TRP A 119 -27.22 4.84 -5.53
N ILE A 120 -28.07 4.15 -4.77
CA ILE A 120 -28.15 2.68 -4.68
C ILE A 120 -29.47 2.25 -5.31
N PRO A 121 -29.54 2.11 -6.66
CA PRO A 121 -30.78 1.82 -7.36
C PRO A 121 -31.42 0.50 -6.92
N THR A 122 -30.62 -0.52 -6.59
CA THR A 122 -31.14 -1.83 -6.18
C THR A 122 -31.97 -1.75 -4.89
N LEU A 123 -31.65 -0.80 -4.02
CA LEU A 123 -32.39 -0.56 -2.77
C LEU A 123 -33.32 0.65 -2.85
N ASN A 124 -33.28 1.40 -3.95
CA ASN A 124 -33.94 2.69 -4.12
C ASN A 124 -33.58 3.68 -2.99
N ILE A 125 -32.27 3.81 -2.71
CA ILE A 125 -31.72 4.65 -1.65
C ILE A 125 -30.75 5.66 -2.24
N GLU A 126 -30.96 6.94 -1.94
CA GLU A 126 -29.94 7.98 -2.07
C GLU A 126 -29.32 8.18 -0.68
N ALA A 127 -28.03 7.90 -0.57
CA ALA A 127 -27.30 7.92 0.69
C ALA A 127 -26.16 8.93 0.64
N GLU A 128 -25.97 9.66 1.75
CA GLU A 128 -24.77 10.44 2.02
C GLU A 128 -24.05 9.76 3.20
N LEU A 129 -22.87 9.23 2.92
CA LEU A 129 -22.11 8.39 3.86
C LEU A 129 -20.82 9.09 4.26
N GLU A 130 -20.59 9.29 5.55
CA GLU A 130 -19.32 9.80 6.08
C GLU A 130 -18.51 8.65 6.68
N VAL A 131 -17.53 8.16 5.93
CA VAL A 131 -16.70 7.00 6.32
C VAL A 131 -15.25 7.20 5.92
N THR A 132 -14.33 6.51 6.58
CA THR A 132 -12.90 6.64 6.25
C THR A 132 -12.59 6.09 4.86
N ARG A 133 -11.59 6.68 4.18
CA ARG A 133 -11.12 6.18 2.87
C ARG A 133 -10.65 4.71 2.94
N LEU A 134 -10.11 4.29 4.09
CA LEU A 134 -9.76 2.89 4.38
C LEU A 134 -10.99 1.97 4.38
N TYR A 135 -12.15 2.44 4.85
CA TYR A 135 -13.37 1.66 4.84
C TYR A 135 -13.94 1.52 3.42
N LEU A 136 -13.86 2.58 2.61
CA LEU A 136 -14.22 2.53 1.19
C LEU A 136 -13.30 1.58 0.40
N LEU A 137 -12.00 1.58 0.72
CA LEU A 137 -11.02 0.64 0.17
C LEU A 137 -11.34 -0.80 0.61
N TYR A 138 -11.76 -1.00 1.85
CA TYR A 138 -12.19 -2.30 2.36
C TYR A 138 -13.39 -2.86 1.59
N ILE A 139 -14.39 -2.01 1.28
CA ILE A 139 -15.54 -2.41 0.47
C ILE A 139 -15.07 -2.82 -0.94
N SER A 140 -14.36 -1.91 -1.62
CA SER A 140 -13.96 -2.10 -3.03
C SER A 140 -13.00 -3.27 -3.22
N GLY A 141 -12.00 -3.40 -2.34
CA GLY A 141 -11.03 -4.49 -2.41
C GLY A 141 -11.64 -5.85 -2.10
N ASN A 142 -12.56 -5.96 -1.14
CA ASN A 142 -13.23 -7.24 -0.86
C ASN A 142 -14.17 -7.65 -1.99
N GLU A 143 -14.97 -6.72 -2.52
CA GLU A 143 -15.86 -6.97 -3.65
C GLU A 143 -15.07 -7.51 -4.85
N ALA A 144 -13.98 -6.81 -5.24
CA ALA A 144 -13.15 -7.24 -6.35
C ALA A 144 -12.44 -8.59 -6.12
N LYS A 145 -12.12 -8.94 -4.86
CA LYS A 145 -11.35 -10.15 -4.49
C LYS A 145 -12.21 -11.40 -4.35
N HIS A 146 -13.48 -11.27 -4.03
CA HIS A 146 -14.30 -12.37 -3.53
C HIS A 146 -15.61 -12.48 -4.28
N ASN A 147 -16.02 -13.72 -4.56
CA ASN A 147 -17.38 -13.96 -5.01
C ASN A 147 -18.39 -13.68 -3.87
N ILE A 148 -19.66 -13.47 -4.25
CA ILE A 148 -20.74 -13.10 -3.33
C ILE A 148 -20.87 -13.99 -2.09
N SER A 149 -20.59 -15.30 -2.21
CA SER A 149 -20.69 -16.25 -1.09
C SER A 149 -19.68 -15.97 0.04
N ARG A 150 -18.58 -15.28 -0.27
CA ARG A 150 -17.52 -14.92 0.68
C ARG A 150 -17.68 -13.50 1.24
N LEU A 151 -18.70 -12.77 0.81
CA LEU A 151 -18.93 -11.36 1.19
C LEU A 151 -19.88 -11.18 2.38
N THR A 152 -20.32 -12.24 3.04
CA THR A 152 -21.26 -12.14 4.18
C THR A 152 -20.80 -11.21 5.31
N GLY A 153 -19.49 -11.15 5.58
CA GLY A 153 -18.91 -10.20 6.53
C GLY A 153 -19.01 -8.76 6.04
N LEU A 154 -18.66 -8.51 4.78
CA LEU A 154 -18.79 -7.21 4.12
C LEU A 154 -20.26 -6.74 4.12
N THR A 155 -21.20 -7.62 3.77
CA THR A 155 -22.64 -7.35 3.76
C THR A 155 -23.14 -6.85 5.12
N LYS A 156 -22.72 -7.46 6.22
CA LYS A 156 -23.08 -7.00 7.58
C LYS A 156 -22.50 -5.62 7.89
N ASN A 157 -21.28 -5.35 7.44
CA ASN A 157 -20.62 -4.07 7.64
C ASN A 157 -21.33 -2.96 6.83
N ILE A 158 -21.70 -3.22 5.57
CA ILE A 158 -22.48 -2.28 4.74
C ILE A 158 -23.86 -2.04 5.34
N GLN A 159 -24.56 -3.09 5.79
CA GLN A 159 -25.87 -2.93 6.45
C GLN A 159 -25.76 -2.01 7.66
N LYS A 160 -24.75 -2.25 8.51
CA LYS A 160 -24.50 -1.42 9.68
C LYS A 160 -24.20 0.02 9.28
N MET A 161 -23.31 0.24 8.32
CA MET A 161 -22.96 1.57 7.82
C MET A 161 -24.20 2.31 7.32
N LEU A 162 -25.06 1.68 6.51
CA LEU A 162 -26.31 2.28 6.06
C LEU A 162 -27.23 2.63 7.25
N GLY A 163 -27.35 1.73 8.23
CA GLY A 163 -28.12 1.97 9.45
C GLY A 163 -27.60 3.13 10.30
N ASP A 164 -26.28 3.23 10.45
CA ASP A 164 -25.60 4.34 11.14
C ASP A 164 -25.86 5.69 10.45
N HIS A 165 -26.19 5.68 9.15
CA HIS A 165 -26.58 6.84 8.34
C HIS A 165 -28.10 6.96 8.13
N GLY A 166 -28.92 6.26 8.94
CA GLY A 166 -30.38 6.41 8.93
C GLY A 166 -31.12 5.56 7.89
N HIS A 167 -30.45 4.66 7.19
CA HIS A 167 -31.05 3.77 6.19
C HIS A 167 -31.24 2.35 6.74
N ILE A 168 -32.49 1.94 6.94
CA ILE A 168 -32.82 0.60 7.44
C ILE A 168 -33.02 -0.34 6.26
N VAL A 169 -32.08 -1.27 6.09
CA VAL A 169 -32.11 -2.26 4.99
C VAL A 169 -32.00 -3.68 5.55
N PRO A 170 -32.87 -4.62 5.15
CA PRO A 170 -32.74 -6.03 5.51
C PRO A 170 -31.42 -6.63 4.99
N LEU A 171 -30.77 -7.47 5.79
CA LEU A 171 -29.43 -7.99 5.49
C LEU A 171 -29.41 -8.78 4.18
N GLU A 172 -30.49 -9.50 3.89
CA GLU A 172 -30.70 -10.31 2.69
C GLU A 172 -30.78 -9.50 1.38
N GLN A 173 -31.04 -8.19 1.46
CA GLN A 173 -31.08 -7.32 0.28
C GLN A 173 -29.70 -6.72 -0.05
N ILE A 174 -28.82 -6.58 0.94
CA ILE A 174 -27.49 -5.97 0.75
C ILE A 174 -26.64 -6.68 -0.31
N PRO A 175 -26.60 -8.03 -0.43
CA PRO A 175 -25.83 -8.69 -1.47
C PRO A 175 -26.26 -8.30 -2.89
N LEU A 176 -27.52 -7.92 -3.08
CA LEU A 176 -28.04 -7.48 -4.39
C LEU A 176 -27.50 -6.10 -4.77
N ALA A 177 -27.18 -5.27 -3.79
CA ALA A 177 -26.72 -3.89 -3.99
C ALA A 177 -25.19 -3.76 -4.06
N LEU A 178 -24.43 -4.85 -3.95
CA LEU A 178 -22.96 -4.81 -3.94
C LEU A 178 -22.40 -4.24 -5.23
N ASP A 179 -23.03 -4.54 -6.37
CA ASP A 179 -22.63 -4.03 -7.68
C ASP A 179 -22.79 -2.50 -7.75
N ASP A 180 -23.84 -1.93 -7.14
CA ASP A 180 -24.07 -0.48 -7.06
C ASP A 180 -22.92 0.22 -6.30
N PHE A 181 -22.46 -0.38 -5.19
CA PHE A 181 -21.29 0.11 -4.44
C PHE A 181 -20.01 -0.03 -5.26
N ALA A 182 -19.82 -1.19 -5.91
CA ALA A 182 -18.62 -1.48 -6.67
C ALA A 182 -18.44 -0.53 -7.85
N GLU A 183 -19.51 -0.27 -8.60
CA GLU A 183 -19.53 0.67 -9.72
C GLU A 183 -19.14 2.07 -9.24
N HIS A 184 -19.83 2.60 -8.23
CA HIS A 184 -19.55 3.97 -7.79
C HIS A 184 -18.15 4.14 -7.19
N LEU A 185 -17.72 3.19 -6.35
CA LEU A 185 -16.40 3.28 -5.72
C LEU A 185 -15.27 3.05 -6.72
N THR A 186 -15.41 2.06 -7.60
CA THR A 186 -14.35 1.73 -8.56
C THR A 186 -14.29 2.74 -9.68
N GLU A 187 -15.43 3.15 -10.25
CA GLU A 187 -15.47 3.95 -11.49
C GLU A 187 -15.44 5.46 -11.24
N HIS A 188 -15.75 5.92 -10.02
CA HIS A 188 -15.72 7.35 -9.67
C HIS A 188 -14.70 7.63 -8.58
N PHE A 189 -14.91 7.11 -7.37
CA PHE A 189 -14.10 7.49 -6.21
C PHE A 189 -12.63 7.12 -6.37
N PHE A 190 -12.32 5.84 -6.63
CA PHE A 190 -10.95 5.38 -6.75
C PHE A 190 -10.31 5.68 -8.10
N VAL A 191 -11.08 5.94 -9.17
CA VAL A 191 -10.50 6.51 -10.40
C VAL A 191 -9.92 7.89 -10.10
N TYR A 192 -10.69 8.77 -9.44
CA TYR A 192 -10.24 10.12 -9.12
C TYR A 192 -8.97 10.10 -8.23
N TYR A 193 -8.98 9.29 -7.16
CA TYR A 193 -7.87 9.24 -6.22
C TYR A 193 -6.69 8.36 -6.66
N SER A 194 -6.80 7.63 -7.78
CA SER A 194 -5.78 6.68 -8.25
C SER A 194 -4.38 7.30 -8.35
N THR A 195 -4.29 8.51 -8.91
CA THR A 195 -3.03 9.20 -9.11
C THR A 195 -2.41 9.62 -7.78
N TRP A 196 -3.21 10.16 -6.85
CA TRP A 196 -2.71 10.56 -5.54
C TRP A 196 -2.31 9.35 -4.69
N LEU A 197 -3.09 8.26 -4.72
CA LEU A 197 -2.74 7.00 -4.08
C LEU A 197 -1.42 6.43 -4.63
N ALA A 198 -1.23 6.47 -5.94
CA ALA A 198 0.00 6.02 -6.56
C ALA A 198 1.20 6.87 -6.15
N GLU A 199 1.04 8.20 -6.05
CA GLU A 199 2.06 9.09 -5.50
C GLU A 199 2.40 8.73 -4.04
N LEU A 200 1.40 8.55 -3.18
CA LEU A 200 1.62 8.21 -1.76
C LEU A 200 2.39 6.89 -1.60
N LEU A 201 2.02 5.87 -2.37
CA LEU A 201 2.71 4.58 -2.39
C LEU A 201 4.13 4.68 -2.97
N ASN A 202 4.34 5.52 -3.99
CA ASN A 202 5.65 5.70 -4.60
C ASN A 202 6.59 6.45 -3.65
N ASN A 203 6.06 7.44 -2.93
CA ASN A 203 6.79 8.12 -1.86
C ASN A 203 7.19 7.14 -0.76
N LEU A 204 6.33 6.17 -0.43
CA LEU A 204 6.67 5.10 0.52
C LEU A 204 7.80 4.20 -0.01
N ARG A 205 7.75 3.81 -1.29
CA ARG A 205 8.81 3.04 -1.96
C ARG A 205 10.16 3.79 -1.95
N TRP A 206 10.14 5.08 -2.24
CA TRP A 206 11.32 5.94 -2.17
C TRP A 206 11.81 6.17 -0.74
N GLY A 207 10.91 6.29 0.23
CA GLY A 207 11.27 6.35 1.65
C GLY A 207 12.01 5.09 2.11
N LEU A 208 11.55 3.91 1.69
CA LEU A 208 12.22 2.63 1.95
C LEU A 208 13.60 2.58 1.29
N GLN A 209 13.70 3.07 0.05
CA GLN A 209 14.97 3.19 -0.67
C GLN A 209 15.95 4.08 0.12
N GLU A 210 15.53 5.27 0.54
CA GLU A 210 16.37 6.21 1.28
C GLU A 210 16.79 5.69 2.66
N TYR A 211 15.86 5.04 3.37
CA TYR A 211 16.11 4.46 4.69
C TYR A 211 17.19 3.36 4.64
N LEU A 212 17.13 2.47 3.65
CA LEU A 212 18.01 1.30 3.56
C LEU A 212 19.26 1.52 2.72
N ASN A 213 19.34 2.60 1.94
CA ASN A 213 20.51 2.89 1.09
C ASN A 213 21.83 3.05 1.87
N PRO A 214 21.89 3.66 3.07
CA PRO A 214 23.13 3.75 3.84
C PRO A 214 23.69 2.38 4.22
N ILE A 215 22.83 1.49 4.76
CA ILE A 215 23.25 0.13 5.12
C ILE A 215 23.60 -0.69 3.88
N PHE A 216 22.86 -0.53 2.78
CA PHE A 216 23.19 -1.15 1.49
C PHE A 216 24.59 -0.74 1.02
N LYS A 217 24.91 0.56 0.99
CA LYS A 217 26.23 1.06 0.58
C LYS A 217 27.36 0.55 1.47
N HIS A 218 27.11 0.40 2.77
CA HIS A 218 28.08 -0.13 3.71
C HIS A 218 28.38 -1.61 3.47
N CYS A 219 27.32 -2.41 3.28
CA CYS A 219 27.38 -3.86 3.17
C CYS A 219 27.75 -4.36 1.77
N TYR A 220 27.41 -3.62 0.70
CA TYR A 220 27.69 -4.05 -0.68
C TYR A 220 29.19 -4.10 -0.97
N LYS A 221 29.64 -5.21 -1.56
CA LYS A 221 31.01 -5.40 -2.06
C LYS A 221 30.96 -5.99 -3.46
N SER A 222 31.68 -5.38 -4.40
CA SER A 222 32.03 -6.06 -5.64
C SER A 222 32.91 -7.26 -5.31
N ALA A 223 32.67 -8.38 -5.98
CA ALA A 223 33.41 -9.63 -5.80
C ALA A 223 33.94 -10.12 -7.15
N PRO A 224 34.82 -9.33 -7.81
CA PRO A 224 35.32 -9.65 -9.15
C PRO A 224 36.03 -11.01 -9.21
N GLU A 225 36.52 -11.51 -8.08
CA GLU A 225 37.10 -12.86 -7.94
C GLU A 225 36.11 -14.00 -8.21
N LEU A 226 34.79 -13.74 -8.12
CA LEU A 226 33.72 -14.70 -8.43
C LEU A 226 33.10 -14.50 -9.82
N GLY A 227 33.48 -13.42 -10.53
CA GLY A 227 32.96 -13.04 -11.84
C GLY A 227 32.84 -11.52 -12.00
N GLU A 228 32.85 -11.05 -13.25
CA GLU A 228 32.91 -9.60 -13.58
C GLU A 228 31.73 -8.78 -13.01
N LEU A 229 30.54 -9.37 -12.93
CA LEU A 229 29.34 -8.75 -12.36
C LEU A 229 28.99 -9.31 -10.97
N ALA A 230 29.87 -10.11 -10.37
CA ALA A 230 29.60 -10.74 -9.09
C ALA A 230 29.72 -9.75 -7.93
N TYR A 231 28.87 -9.94 -6.93
CA TYR A 231 28.84 -9.12 -5.73
C TYR A 231 28.46 -9.96 -4.52
N ARG A 232 28.77 -9.44 -3.34
CA ARG A 232 28.34 -9.99 -2.06
C ARG A 232 27.87 -8.88 -1.12
N TYR A 233 27.23 -9.29 -0.03
CA TYR A 233 26.97 -8.41 1.10
C TYR A 233 27.74 -8.88 2.33
N ASP A 234 28.44 -7.96 2.98
CA ASP A 234 28.93 -8.15 4.33
C ASP A 234 27.75 -8.03 5.29
N TYR A 235 27.38 -9.12 5.95
CA TYR A 235 26.21 -9.16 6.82
C TYR A 235 26.46 -8.45 8.15
N PRO A 236 25.50 -7.64 8.65
CA PRO A 236 25.55 -7.12 10.01
C PRO A 236 25.62 -8.24 11.04
N ILE A 237 26.23 -8.00 12.20
CA ILE A 237 26.34 -8.98 13.31
C ILE A 237 24.95 -9.48 13.75
N SER A 238 23.91 -8.67 13.59
CA SER A 238 22.53 -9.05 13.89
C SER A 238 21.93 -10.09 12.93
N MET A 239 22.57 -10.37 11.79
CA MET A 239 22.17 -11.37 10.81
C MET A 239 23.02 -12.64 10.96
N ASP A 240 22.85 -13.32 12.09
CA ASP A 240 23.66 -14.48 12.50
C ASP A 240 23.22 -15.82 11.88
N SER A 241 21.91 -15.98 11.63
CA SER A 241 21.32 -17.18 11.01
C SER A 241 21.28 -17.15 9.48
N ASP A 242 21.28 -18.32 8.83
CA ASP A 242 21.16 -18.42 7.37
C ASP A 242 19.84 -17.85 6.84
N ILE A 243 18.76 -17.98 7.63
CA ILE A 243 17.45 -17.42 7.30
C ILE A 243 17.51 -15.89 7.31
N SER A 244 18.07 -15.27 8.35
CA SER A 244 18.17 -13.81 8.44
C SER A 244 19.10 -13.24 7.36
N LYS A 245 20.20 -13.93 7.05
CA LYS A 245 21.07 -13.58 5.91
C LYS A 245 20.33 -13.66 4.57
N SER A 246 19.51 -14.68 4.35
CA SER A 246 18.73 -14.84 3.11
C SER A 246 17.73 -13.70 2.91
N TRP A 247 17.01 -13.30 3.97
CA TRP A 247 16.11 -12.15 3.95
C TRP A 247 16.86 -10.83 3.76
N PHE A 248 18.00 -10.66 4.43
CA PHE A 248 18.86 -9.49 4.24
C PHE A 248 19.35 -9.38 2.79
N TRP A 249 19.81 -10.49 2.20
CA TRP A 249 20.20 -10.55 0.80
C TRP A 249 19.06 -10.14 -0.13
N ARG A 250 17.85 -10.64 0.13
CA ARG A 250 16.64 -10.34 -0.65
C ARG A 250 16.27 -8.86 -0.59
N ILE A 251 16.24 -8.25 0.60
CA ILE A 251 15.92 -6.83 0.72
C ILE A 251 17.01 -5.95 0.11
N MET A 252 18.29 -6.27 0.30
CA MET A 252 19.38 -5.48 -0.28
C MET A 252 19.39 -5.53 -1.81
N ASN A 253 18.96 -6.64 -2.42
CA ASN A 253 18.75 -6.70 -3.87
C ASN A 253 17.58 -5.83 -4.33
N ASN A 254 16.51 -5.74 -3.54
CA ASN A 254 15.43 -4.79 -3.83
C ASN A 254 15.93 -3.33 -3.78
N ILE A 255 16.83 -2.99 -2.85
CA ILE A 255 17.46 -1.67 -2.78
C ILE A 255 18.42 -1.44 -3.94
N ARG A 256 19.16 -2.47 -4.36
CA ARG A 256 20.05 -2.43 -5.51
C ARG A 256 19.28 -2.16 -6.82
N THR A 257 18.13 -2.79 -7.01
CA THR A 257 17.27 -2.59 -8.19
C THR A 257 16.58 -1.23 -8.17
N GLY A 258 16.22 -0.73 -6.98
CA GLY A 258 15.57 0.56 -6.80
C GLY A 258 14.05 0.55 -7.09
N PRO A 259 13.40 1.71 -7.01
CA PRO A 259 11.99 1.89 -7.35
C PRO A 259 11.72 1.73 -8.86
N TYR A 260 10.55 1.22 -9.24
CA TYR A 260 10.17 1.06 -10.66
C TYR A 260 9.82 2.37 -11.36
N TYR A 261 9.36 3.35 -10.59
CA TYR A 261 9.02 4.68 -11.05
C TYR A 261 9.93 5.71 -10.40
N GLU A 262 10.33 6.72 -11.18
CA GLU A 262 10.91 7.94 -10.62
C GLU A 262 9.91 8.64 -9.69
N LYS A 263 10.38 9.57 -8.86
CA LYS A 263 9.47 10.38 -8.03
C LYS A 263 8.59 11.22 -8.95
N PHE A 264 7.29 11.22 -8.68
CA PHE A 264 6.30 12.01 -9.40
C PHE A 264 5.30 12.61 -8.42
N SER A 265 4.57 13.64 -8.86
CA SER A 265 3.49 14.24 -8.08
C SER A 265 2.22 14.37 -8.90
N ALA A 266 1.10 13.94 -8.34
CA ALA A 266 -0.24 14.21 -8.85
C ALA A 266 -0.49 15.73 -8.85
N SER A 267 -1.35 16.18 -9.76
CA SER A 267 -1.78 17.58 -9.76
C SER A 267 -2.58 17.91 -8.50
N GLU A 268 -2.49 19.16 -8.02
CA GLU A 268 -3.23 19.62 -6.83
C GLU A 268 -4.75 19.44 -6.99
N TYR A 269 -5.27 19.50 -8.22
CA TYR A 269 -6.68 19.25 -8.51
C TYR A 269 -7.13 17.80 -8.25
N LEU A 270 -6.20 16.84 -8.16
CA LEU A 270 -6.45 15.43 -7.85
C LEU A 270 -6.26 15.12 -6.35
N LYS A 271 -5.96 16.15 -5.55
CA LYS A 271 -5.76 16.06 -4.09
C LYS A 271 -6.86 16.75 -3.30
N MET A 272 -7.93 17.17 -3.96
CA MET A 272 -9.05 17.85 -3.31
C MET A 272 -9.89 16.82 -2.51
N GLU A 273 -10.45 17.25 -1.38
CA GLU A 273 -11.16 16.38 -0.44
C GLU A 273 -12.67 16.31 -0.69
N GLU A 274 -13.22 17.18 -1.54
CA GLU A 274 -14.64 17.21 -1.92
C GLU A 274 -14.82 16.61 -3.33
N ILE A 275 -15.54 15.47 -3.41
CA ILE A 275 -16.05 14.87 -4.65
C ILE A 275 -17.55 14.68 -4.50
#